data_AF-A0A645BJE2-F1
#
_entry.id   AF-A0A645BJE2-F1
#
_cell.length_a   1.000
_cell.length_b   1.000
_cell.length_c   1.000
_cell.angle_alpha   90.00
_cell.angle_beta   90.00
_cell.angle_gamma   90.00
#
_symmetry.space_group_name_H-M   'P 1'
#
loop_
_entity.id
_entity.type
_entity.pdbx_description
1 polymer ?
#
loop_
_entity_poly.entity_id
_entity_poly.type
_entity_poly.pdbx_seq_one_letter_code
_entity_poly.pdbx_strand_id
1 'polypeptide(L)'
;MEGTLGHLLGFFYLFLLMGQMSLARTSWHTRIGWLTVLEVFVALHGAVVAILAGNGMWPMFFFGFMMVFIVTQIYGVLKNRIAIAGITASYLALVLVTYSGTFGNLFTGTPVGWADIHQITWIPIILYALVFALAYLLAGVGALLRHKKSGAKPV
;
A
#
# COMPACT_ATOMS: atom_id res chain seq x y z
N MET A 1 27.82 -0.13 3.34
CA MET A 1 26.37 -0.07 3.57
C MET A 1 26.02 -1.23 4.48
N GLU A 2 25.80 -0.95 5.76
CA GLU A 2 25.38 -2.00 6.70
C GLU A 2 23.96 -2.49 6.35
N GLY A 3 23.79 -3.81 6.27
CA GLY A 3 22.50 -4.43 5.98
C GLY A 3 21.56 -4.28 7.17
N THR A 4 20.65 -3.31 7.12
CA THR A 4 19.61 -3.17 8.14
C THR A 4 18.41 -4.08 7.83
N LEU A 5 17.59 -4.38 8.84
CA LEU A 5 16.35 -5.13 8.65
C LEU A 5 15.42 -4.47 7.60
N GLY A 6 15.41 -3.14 7.52
CA GLY A 6 14.65 -2.42 6.49
C GLY A 6 15.11 -2.74 5.07
N HIS A 7 16.43 -2.84 4.84
CA HIS A 7 16.99 -3.25 3.55
C HIS A 7 16.61 -4.69 3.20
N LEU A 8 16.69 -5.61 4.18
CA LEU A 8 16.34 -7.02 3.96
C LEU A 8 14.85 -7.20 3.61
N LEU A 9 13.95 -6.55 4.38
CA LEU A 9 12.52 -6.63 4.13
C LEU A 9 12.14 -5.95 2.80
N GLY A 10 12.79 -4.84 2.46
CA GLY A 10 12.56 -4.16 1.18
C GLY A 10 13.03 -4.99 0.00
N PHE A 11 14.23 -5.57 0.10
CA PHE A 11 14.73 -6.52 -0.87
C PHE A 11 13.76 -7.68 -1.05
N PHE A 12 13.35 -8.33 0.05
CA PHE A 12 12.40 -9.43 -0.02
C PHE A 12 11.06 -9.01 -0.65
N TYR A 13 10.52 -7.84 -0.30
CA TYR A 13 9.27 -7.34 -0.89
C TYR A 13 9.41 -7.06 -2.40
N LEU A 14 10.56 -6.58 -2.87
CA LEU A 14 10.83 -6.45 -4.30
C LEU A 14 10.77 -7.80 -5.00
N PHE A 15 11.30 -8.88 -4.42
CA PHE A 15 11.16 -10.23 -4.97
C PHE A 15 9.70 -10.70 -5.03
N LEU A 16 8.91 -10.39 -4.00
CA LEU A 16 7.48 -10.67 -4.02
C LEU A 16 6.76 -9.92 -5.15
N LEU A 17 7.06 -8.63 -5.36
CA LEU A 17 6.47 -7.83 -6.43
C LEU A 17 6.92 -8.28 -7.83
N MET A 18 8.20 -8.58 -8.01
CA MET A 18 8.71 -9.16 -9.26
C MET A 18 8.03 -10.51 -9.53
N GLY A 19 7.88 -11.35 -8.49
CA GLY A 19 7.13 -12.59 -8.58
C GLY A 19 5.67 -12.36 -8.98
N GLN A 20 4.99 -11.37 -8.41
CA GLN A 20 3.63 -11.00 -8.78
C GLN A 20 3.53 -10.60 -10.27
N MET A 21 4.51 -9.84 -10.78
CA MET A 21 4.60 -9.49 -12.20
C MET A 21 4.89 -10.71 -13.09
N SER A 22 5.77 -11.62 -12.67
CA SER A 22 6.04 -12.88 -13.40
C SER A 22 4.82 -13.80 -13.43
N LEU A 23 3.96 -13.74 -12.42
CA LEU A 23 2.71 -14.49 -12.36
C LEU A 23 1.58 -13.85 -13.18
N ALA A 24 1.79 -12.69 -13.82
CA ALA A 24 0.75 -12.03 -14.61
C ALA A 24 0.12 -12.97 -15.64
N ARG A 25 -1.22 -12.91 -15.76
CA ARG A 25 -2.06 -13.80 -16.58
C ARG A 25 -2.16 -15.25 -16.10
N THR A 26 -1.69 -15.56 -14.90
CA THR A 26 -1.98 -16.84 -14.22
C THR A 26 -3.06 -16.67 -13.15
N SER A 27 -3.68 -17.77 -12.74
CA SER A 27 -4.66 -17.77 -11.63
C SER A 27 -4.03 -17.43 -10.27
N TRP A 28 -2.70 -17.51 -10.16
CA TRP A 28 -1.96 -17.14 -8.96
C TRP A 28 -1.88 -15.62 -8.77
N HIS A 29 -1.83 -14.84 -9.86
CA HIS A 29 -1.75 -13.37 -9.80
C HIS A 29 -2.91 -12.72 -9.04
N THR A 30 -4.09 -13.32 -9.15
CA THR A 30 -5.34 -12.85 -8.52
C THR A 30 -5.79 -13.73 -7.36
N ARG A 31 -4.97 -14.70 -6.93
CA ARG A 31 -5.34 -15.60 -5.83
C ARG A 31 -5.32 -14.81 -4.52
N ILE A 32 -6.45 -14.82 -3.81
CA ILE A 32 -6.64 -14.03 -2.58
C ILE A 32 -5.58 -14.29 -1.52
N GLY A 33 -5.16 -15.54 -1.33
CA GLY A 33 -4.10 -15.88 -0.38
C GLY A 33 -2.75 -15.23 -0.72
N TRP A 34 -2.41 -15.16 -2.01
CA TRP A 34 -1.19 -14.50 -2.48
C TRP A 34 -1.29 -12.98 -2.35
N LEU A 35 -2.40 -12.38 -2.76
CA LEU A 35 -2.64 -10.94 -2.58
C LEU A 35 -2.59 -10.52 -1.12
N THR A 36 -3.16 -11.34 -0.22
CA THR A 36 -3.13 -11.10 1.23
C THR A 36 -1.69 -11.07 1.75
N VAL A 37 -0.82 -11.98 1.29
CA VAL A 37 0.60 -11.97 1.65
C VAL A 37 1.27 -10.68 1.19
N LEU A 38 1.03 -10.25 -0.06
CA LEU A 38 1.60 -9.02 -0.60
C LEU A 38 1.16 -7.77 0.18
N GLU A 39 -0.14 -7.66 0.48
CA GLU A 39 -0.72 -6.48 1.14
C GLU A 39 -0.38 -6.40 2.63
N VAL A 40 -0.35 -7.53 3.34
CA VAL A 40 0.09 -7.55 4.74
C VAL A 40 1.59 -7.27 4.82
N PHE A 41 2.39 -7.84 3.91
CA PHE A 41 3.83 -7.66 3.96
C PHE A 41 4.23 -6.20 3.66
N VAL A 42 3.56 -5.51 2.74
CA VAL A 42 3.88 -4.09 2.48
C VAL A 42 3.58 -3.20 3.68
N ALA A 43 2.50 -3.47 4.42
CA ALA A 43 2.19 -2.75 5.64
C ALA A 43 3.30 -2.93 6.69
N LEU A 44 3.77 -4.17 6.89
CA LEU A 44 4.86 -4.48 7.82
C LEU A 44 6.19 -3.88 7.37
N HIS A 45 6.57 -4.08 6.11
CA HIS A 45 7.80 -3.55 5.55
C HIS A 45 7.87 -2.02 5.64
N GLY A 46 6.83 -1.33 5.19
CA GLY A 46 6.75 0.13 5.22
C GLY A 46 6.86 0.69 6.65
N ALA A 47 6.20 0.03 7.61
CA ALA A 47 6.32 0.39 9.02
C ALA A 47 7.75 0.23 9.54
N VAL A 48 8.38 -0.92 9.29
CA VAL A 48 9.75 -1.18 9.77
C VAL A 48 10.76 -0.20 9.18
N VAL A 49 10.64 0.14 7.89
CA VAL A 49 11.52 1.14 7.26
C VAL A 49 11.35 2.51 7.93
N ALA A 50 10.12 2.94 8.17
CA ALA A 50 9.86 4.22 8.83
C ALA A 50 10.33 4.25 10.29
N ILE A 51 10.20 3.13 11.01
CA ILE A 51 10.73 2.97 12.37
C ILE A 51 12.25 3.13 12.36
N LEU A 52 12.94 2.42 11.46
CA LEU A 52 14.41 2.48 11.35
C LEU A 52 14.90 3.84 10.84
N ALA A 53 14.08 4.57 10.10
CA ALA A 53 14.37 5.94 9.68
C ALA A 53 14.18 6.97 10.80
N GLY A 54 13.51 6.62 11.91
CA GLY A 54 13.32 7.51 13.06
C GLY A 54 12.44 8.73 12.80
N ASN A 55 11.66 8.74 11.71
CA ASN A 55 10.93 9.93 11.26
C ASN A 55 9.49 10.05 11.81
N GLY A 56 9.04 9.10 12.65
CA GLY A 56 7.68 9.10 13.19
C GLY A 56 6.58 8.72 12.20
N MET A 57 6.91 8.38 10.94
CA MET A 57 5.93 8.13 9.88
C MET A 57 5.43 6.68 9.83
N TRP A 58 5.85 5.83 10.78
CA TRP A 58 5.42 4.43 10.81
C TRP A 58 3.88 4.26 10.87
N PRO A 59 3.09 5.12 11.56
CA PRO A 59 1.63 4.98 11.57
C PRO A 59 1.04 5.23 10.18
N MET A 60 1.57 6.20 9.43
CA MET A 60 1.13 6.49 8.06
C MET A 60 1.29 5.26 7.16
N PHE A 61 2.47 4.62 7.18
CA PHE A 61 2.70 3.45 6.34
C PHE A 61 1.89 2.24 6.81
N PHE A 62 1.94 1.90 8.11
CA PHE A 62 1.25 0.73 8.64
C PHE A 62 -0.27 0.86 8.46
N PHE A 63 -0.87 1.92 9.00
CA PHE A 63 -2.32 2.10 8.96
C PHE A 63 -2.83 2.47 7.57
N GLY A 64 -2.02 3.17 6.76
CA GLY A 64 -2.38 3.49 5.38
C GLY A 64 -2.48 2.25 4.50
N PHE A 65 -1.50 1.34 4.56
CA PHE A 65 -1.58 0.06 3.82
C PHE A 65 -2.66 -0.86 4.40
N MET A 66 -2.80 -0.94 5.73
CA MET A 66 -3.87 -1.71 6.35
C MET A 66 -5.26 -1.17 5.99
N MET A 67 -5.43 0.14 5.82
CA MET A 67 -6.68 0.74 5.35
C MET A 67 -7.09 0.15 4.00
N VAL A 68 -6.14 0.11 3.05
CA VAL A 68 -6.38 -0.46 1.71
C VAL A 68 -6.80 -1.92 1.82
N PHE A 69 -6.08 -2.73 2.60
CA PHE A 69 -6.40 -4.15 2.81
C PHE A 69 -7.78 -4.35 3.44
N ILE A 70 -8.10 -3.61 4.50
CA ILE A 70 -9.39 -3.73 5.21
C ILE A 70 -10.56 -3.28 4.34
N VAL A 71 -10.40 -2.20 3.57
CA VAL A 71 -11.50 -1.69 2.74
C VAL A 71 -11.73 -2.58 1.52
N THR A 72 -10.69 -3.20 0.96
CA THR A 72 -10.78 -3.89 -0.33
C THR A 72 -10.71 -5.41 -0.23
N GLN A 73 -9.76 -5.99 0.50
CA GLN A 73 -9.49 -7.44 0.46
C GLN A 73 -10.11 -8.24 1.58
N ILE A 74 -10.44 -7.63 2.72
CA ILE A 74 -10.89 -8.39 3.91
C ILE A 74 -12.12 -9.28 3.63
N TYR A 75 -13.00 -8.85 2.74
CA TYR A 75 -14.21 -9.56 2.32
C TYR A 75 -13.92 -10.78 1.43
N GLY A 76 -12.76 -10.82 0.77
CA GLY A 76 -12.27 -11.97 0.03
C GLY A 76 -11.63 -13.02 0.94
N VAL A 77 -11.07 -12.59 2.08
CA VAL A 77 -10.40 -13.46 3.06
C VAL A 77 -11.39 -14.06 4.06
N LEU A 78 -12.27 -13.22 4.61
CA LEU A 78 -13.22 -13.60 5.66
C LEU A 78 -14.64 -13.51 5.15
N LYS A 79 -15.46 -14.51 5.51
CA LYS A 79 -16.91 -14.52 5.22
C LYS A 79 -17.77 -14.11 6.42
N ASN A 80 -17.22 -14.21 7.63
CA ASN A 80 -17.93 -13.88 8.86
C ASN A 80 -17.97 -12.36 9.07
N ARG A 81 -19.16 -11.78 8.96
CA ARG A 81 -19.39 -10.34 9.14
C ARG A 81 -18.99 -9.82 10.52
N ILE A 82 -19.14 -10.64 11.57
CA ILE A 82 -18.74 -10.27 12.94
C ILE A 82 -17.21 -10.19 13.02
N ALA A 83 -16.50 -11.13 12.41
CA ALA A 83 -15.03 -11.10 12.36
C ALA A 83 -14.52 -9.88 11.60
N ILE A 84 -15.14 -9.56 10.45
CA ILE A 84 -14.81 -8.35 9.68
C ILE A 84 -15.05 -7.10 10.52
N ALA A 85 -16.24 -6.97 11.13
CA ALA A 85 -16.57 -5.83 11.98
C ALA A 85 -15.61 -5.71 13.17
N GLY A 86 -15.23 -6.83 13.81
CA GLY A 86 -14.27 -6.86 14.90
C GLY A 86 -12.87 -6.40 14.46
N ILE A 87 -12.40 -6.83 13.29
CA ILE A 87 -11.10 -6.39 12.74
C ILE A 87 -11.15 -4.90 12.38
N THR A 88 -12.21 -4.44 11.72
CA THR A 88 -12.39 -3.03 11.38
C THR A 88 -12.47 -2.17 12.65
N ALA A 89 -13.21 -2.59 13.67
CA ALA A 89 -13.29 -1.89 14.94
C ALA A 89 -11.94 -1.86 15.66
N SER A 90 -11.19 -2.97 15.65
CA SER A 90 -9.84 -3.05 16.22
C SER A 90 -8.87 -2.12 15.49
N TYR A 91 -8.94 -2.07 14.16
CA TYR A 91 -8.16 -1.14 13.36
C TYR A 91 -8.47 0.31 13.71
N LEU A 92 -9.76 0.69 13.77
CA LEU A 92 -10.17 2.03 14.15
C LEU A 92 -9.70 2.39 15.56
N ALA A 93 -9.85 1.48 16.53
CA ALA A 93 -9.38 1.69 17.89
C ALA A 93 -7.86 1.92 17.94
N LEU A 94 -7.08 1.09 17.23
CA LEU A 94 -5.62 1.25 17.15
C LEU A 94 -5.21 2.58 16.51
N VAL A 95 -5.88 2.99 15.42
CA VAL A 95 -5.66 4.31 14.81
C VAL A 95 -5.92 5.41 15.83
N LEU A 96 -7.07 5.40 16.50
CA LEU A 96 -7.44 6.44 17.46
C LEU A 96 -6.47 6.50 18.63
N VAL A 97 -6.02 5.35 19.15
CA VAL A 97 -5.05 5.28 20.27
C VAL A 97 -3.63 5.68 19.83
N THR A 98 -3.23 5.40 18.60
CA THR A 98 -1.93 5.88 18.09
C THR A 98 -1.94 7.38 17.90
N TYR A 99 -2.94 7.92 17.20
CA TYR A 99 -3.03 9.35 16.91
C TYR A 99 -3.54 10.19 18.08
N SER A 100 -4.04 9.59 19.18
CA SER A 100 -4.25 10.32 20.44
C SER A 100 -2.94 10.72 21.13
N GLY A 101 -1.79 10.24 20.65
CA GLY A 101 -0.48 10.43 21.26
C GLY A 101 -0.08 9.33 22.24
N THR A 102 -0.99 8.41 22.58
CA THR A 102 -0.70 7.29 23.50
C THR A 102 0.32 6.33 22.92
N PHE A 103 0.13 5.91 21.65
CA PHE A 103 1.14 5.14 20.91
C PHE A 103 1.88 5.95 19.84
N GLY A 104 1.65 7.27 19.77
CA GLY A 104 2.27 8.12 18.74
C GLY A 104 3.80 8.12 18.80
N ASN A 105 4.36 8.06 20.01
CA ASN A 105 5.82 7.98 20.24
C ASN A 105 6.38 6.55 20.17
N LEU A 106 5.53 5.54 19.97
CA LEU A 106 5.94 4.14 20.00
C LEU A 106 6.96 3.89 18.87
N PHE A 107 8.03 3.18 19.20
CA PHE A 107 9.16 2.81 18.32
C PHE A 107 10.13 3.93 17.90
N THR A 108 9.67 5.14 17.59
CA THR A 108 10.53 6.21 17.05
C THR A 108 10.88 7.31 18.04
N GLY A 109 10.14 7.46 19.15
CA GLY A 109 10.30 8.59 20.07
C GLY A 109 9.81 9.94 19.53
N THR A 110 9.48 10.02 18.23
CA THR A 110 8.85 11.17 17.58
C THR A 110 7.34 11.18 17.85
N PRO A 111 6.77 12.28 18.36
CA PRO A 111 5.35 12.36 18.66
C PRO A 111 4.50 12.46 17.40
N VAL A 112 3.50 11.59 17.34
CA VAL A 112 2.42 11.61 16.35
C VAL A 112 1.13 11.91 17.10
N GLY A 113 0.37 12.89 16.63
CA GLY A 113 -0.86 13.35 17.29
C GLY A 113 -2.04 13.51 16.34
N TRP A 114 -3.15 14.03 16.87
CA TRP A 114 -4.37 14.25 16.09
C TRP A 114 -4.17 15.14 14.86
N ALA A 115 -3.22 16.08 14.92
CA ALA A 115 -2.85 16.91 13.78
C ALA A 115 -2.38 16.07 12.57
N ASP A 116 -1.81 14.89 12.83
CA ASP A 116 -1.21 13.99 11.83
C ASP A 116 -2.17 12.91 11.34
N ILE A 117 -3.40 12.82 11.87
CA ILE A 117 -4.32 11.71 11.53
C ILE A 117 -4.68 11.66 10.04
N HIS A 118 -4.66 12.82 9.38
CA HIS A 118 -4.86 12.92 7.94
C HIS A 118 -3.84 12.06 7.16
N GLN A 119 -2.69 11.76 7.76
CA GLN A 119 -1.61 11.06 7.08
C GLN A 119 -1.97 9.63 6.63
N ILE A 120 -2.89 8.98 7.33
CA ILE A 120 -3.36 7.62 7.00
C ILE A 120 -3.96 7.56 5.58
N THR A 121 -4.53 8.68 5.12
CA THR A 121 -5.19 8.75 3.82
C THR A 121 -4.20 8.92 2.65
N TRP A 122 -2.97 9.37 2.89
CA TRP A 122 -1.99 9.60 1.82
C TRP A 122 -1.67 8.34 1.03
N ILE A 123 -1.50 7.19 1.70
CA ILE A 123 -1.18 5.92 1.03
C ILE A 123 -2.31 5.52 0.07
N PRO A 124 -3.59 5.38 0.50
CA PRO A 124 -4.69 5.17 -0.43
C PRO A 124 -4.74 6.19 -1.57
N ILE A 125 -4.66 7.49 -1.25
CA ILE A 125 -4.75 8.57 -2.25
C ILE A 125 -3.66 8.42 -3.31
N ILE A 126 -2.40 8.25 -2.89
CA ILE A 126 -1.26 8.11 -3.81
C ILE A 126 -1.40 6.86 -4.67
N LEU A 127 -1.80 5.72 -4.09
CA LEU A 127 -1.96 4.48 -4.85
C LEU A 127 -3.02 4.61 -5.95
N TYR A 128 -4.19 5.17 -5.65
CA TYR A 128 -5.23 5.38 -6.67
C TYR A 128 -4.88 6.50 -7.65
N ALA A 129 -4.34 7.63 -7.16
CA ALA A 129 -3.92 8.73 -8.03
C ALA A 129 -2.86 8.27 -9.04
N LEU A 130 -1.89 7.44 -8.62
CA LEU A 130 -0.87 6.90 -9.50
C LEU A 130 -1.47 5.97 -10.56
N VAL A 131 -2.47 5.16 -10.21
CA VAL A 131 -3.20 4.31 -11.19
C VAL A 131 -3.83 5.18 -12.28
N PHE A 132 -4.55 6.25 -11.91
CA PHE A 132 -5.15 7.16 -12.88
C PHE A 132 -4.07 7.89 -13.70
N ALA A 133 -3.02 8.39 -13.07
CA ALA A 133 -1.92 9.07 -13.75
C ALA A 133 -1.29 8.16 -14.81
N LEU A 134 -1.00 6.90 -14.49
CA LEU A 134 -0.47 5.92 -15.42
C LEU A 134 -1.46 5.59 -16.54
N ALA A 135 -2.73 5.40 -16.21
CA ALA A 135 -3.77 5.11 -17.21
C ALA A 135 -3.90 6.24 -18.24
N TYR A 136 -3.96 7.50 -17.79
CA TYR A 136 -4.04 8.66 -18.68
C TYR A 136 -2.76 8.88 -19.48
N LEU A 137 -1.59 8.65 -18.88
CA LEU A 137 -0.32 8.72 -19.60
C LEU A 137 -0.29 7.71 -20.76
N LEU A 138 -0.63 6.44 -20.49
CA LEU A 138 -0.65 5.39 -21.50
C LEU A 138 -1.71 5.64 -22.58
N ALA A 139 -2.90 6.12 -22.20
CA ALA A 139 -3.94 6.49 -23.15
C ALA A 139 -3.51 7.65 -24.05
N GLY A 140 -2.89 8.69 -23.48
CA GLY A 140 -2.36 9.84 -24.22
C GLY A 140 -1.27 9.44 -25.21
N VAL A 141 -0.29 8.64 -24.78
CA VAL A 141 0.74 8.08 -25.66
C VAL A 141 0.10 7.22 -26.76
N GLY A 142 -0.88 6.38 -26.42
CA GLY A 142 -1.62 5.59 -27.39
C GLY A 142 -2.33 6.43 -28.45
N ALA A 143 -2.96 7.53 -28.04
CA ALA A 143 -3.63 8.47 -28.94
C ALA A 143 -2.63 9.16 -29.89
N LEU A 144 -1.49 9.64 -29.38
CA LEU A 144 -0.42 10.24 -30.18
C LEU A 144 0.14 9.27 -31.22
N LEU A 145 0.37 8.00 -30.84
CA LEU A 145 0.85 6.97 -31.75
C LEU A 145 -0.17 6.62 -32.85
N ARG A 146 -1.46 6.62 -32.53
CA ARG A 146 -2.54 6.42 -33.52
C ARG A 146 -2.62 7.58 -34.51
N HIS A 147 -2.52 8.82 -34.03
CA HIS A 147 -2.54 10.01 -34.87
C HIS A 147 -1.37 10.04 -35.87
N LYS A 148 -0.16 9.67 -35.42
CA LYS A 148 1.02 9.54 -36.31
C LYS A 148 0.82 8.49 -37.40
N LYS A 149 0.18 7.35 -37.09
CA LYS A 149 -0.11 6.30 -38.08
C LYS A 149 -1.19 6.71 -39.09
N SER A 150 -2.19 7.49 -38.68
CA SER A 150 -3.23 7.98 -39.60
C SER A 150 -2.74 9.09 -40.53
N GLY A 151 -1.80 9.92 -40.09
CA GLY A 151 -1.19 10.98 -40.91
C GLY A 151 -0.10 10.50 -41.90
N ALA A 152 0.29 9.21 -41.83
CA ALA A 152 1.30 8.61 -42.69
C ALA A 152 0.71 7.69 -43.78
N LYS A 153 -0.61 7.75 -44.05
CA LYS A 153 -1.19 7.04 -45.19
C LYS A 153 -0.67 7.68 -46.49
N PRO A 154 0.04 6.93 -47.36
CA PRO A 154 0.45 7.45 -48.65
C PRO A 154 -0.79 7.65 -49.53
N VAL A 155 -0.84 8.80 -50.20
CA VAL A 155 -1.72 9.05 -51.36
C VAL A 155 -1.20 8.22 -52.53
#